data_AF-A0AAD9KBX2-F1
#
_entry.id   AF-A0AAD9KBX2-F1
#
_cell.length_a   1.000
_cell.length_b   1.000
_cell.length_c   1.000
_cell.angle_alpha   90.00
_cell.angle_beta   90.00
_cell.angle_gamma   90.00
#
_symmetry.space_group_name_H-M   'P 1'
#
loop_
_entity.id
_entity.type
_entity.pdbx_description
1 polymer ?
#
loop_
_entity_poly.entity_id
_entity_poly.type
_entity_poly.pdbx_seq_one_letter_code
_entity_poly.pdbx_strand_id
1 'polypeptide(L)'
;MQCTVHWAAKGAATTVVSSKAVAWDMEEEARRERRRRTRQRLVGYCKATAAFLFSHIGLAGLVVAYSIIGGFLFQTLEAPYERTEKKRLMKWKNKTIDDIWQLAVALHDDGDNFSVAIRDVLNTFQTGVIAAMKDVGWDGKDLSDDNDLRWSYAGALLYAVTVITTIGESRVCLLFHI
;
A
#
# COMPACT_ATOMS: atom_id res chain seq x y z
N MET A 1 90.40 -38.18 9.18
CA MET A 1 89.44 -37.74 10.22
C MET A 1 88.14 -37.40 9.52
N GLN A 2 87.07 -38.07 9.94
CA GLN A 2 85.71 -37.93 9.44
C GLN A 2 85.18 -36.52 9.75
N CYS A 3 84.35 -35.96 8.87
CA CYS A 3 83.17 -35.25 9.34
C CYS A 3 82.07 -35.34 8.29
N THR A 4 81.04 -36.08 8.67
CA THR A 4 79.70 -36.13 8.08
C THR A 4 79.12 -34.74 7.87
N VAL A 5 78.28 -34.55 6.85
CA VAL A 5 77.03 -33.82 7.09
C VAL A 5 75.98 -34.09 6.00
N HIS A 6 74.95 -34.74 6.51
CA HIS A 6 73.69 -35.15 5.95
C HIS A 6 72.72 -33.96 5.88
N TRP A 7 72.65 -33.21 4.76
CA TRP A 7 71.75 -32.04 4.66
C TRP A 7 71.10 -31.77 3.29
N ALA A 8 71.11 -32.72 2.34
CA ALA A 8 70.68 -32.43 0.96
C ALA A 8 69.15 -32.42 0.70
N ALA A 9 68.28 -32.76 1.66
CA ALA A 9 66.86 -32.98 1.36
C ALA A 9 65.89 -31.83 1.72
N LYS A 10 66.34 -30.79 2.44
CA LYS A 10 65.43 -29.72 2.94
C LYS A 10 65.24 -28.50 2.02
N GLY A 11 66.05 -28.36 0.97
CA GLY A 11 66.09 -27.16 0.12
C GLY A 11 65.06 -27.12 -1.02
N ALA A 12 64.59 -28.27 -1.51
CA ALA A 12 63.66 -28.31 -2.65
C ALA A 12 62.20 -28.06 -2.23
N ALA A 13 61.81 -28.49 -1.03
CA ALA A 13 60.45 -28.29 -0.53
C ALA A 13 60.19 -26.83 -0.10
N THR A 14 61.19 -26.15 0.46
CA THR A 14 61.08 -24.77 0.94
C THR A 14 61.03 -23.73 -0.19
N THR A 15 61.80 -23.93 -1.27
CA THR A 15 61.77 -23.04 -2.45
C THR A 15 60.43 -23.13 -3.19
N VAL A 16 59.90 -24.34 -3.36
CA VAL A 16 58.59 -24.56 -4.01
C VAL A 16 57.44 -23.98 -3.17
N VAL A 17 57.47 -24.13 -1.84
CA VAL A 17 56.47 -23.52 -0.95
C VAL A 17 56.53 -21.99 -0.99
N SER A 18 57.74 -21.41 -0.99
CA SER A 18 57.93 -19.96 -1.06
C SER A 18 57.47 -19.37 -2.40
N SER A 19 57.79 -20.01 -3.53
CA SER A 19 57.32 -19.55 -4.85
C SER A 19 55.81 -19.67 -5.01
N LYS A 20 55.20 -20.72 -4.46
CA LYS A 20 53.75 -20.90 -4.50
C LYS A 20 53.04 -19.87 -3.62
N ALA A 21 53.55 -19.59 -2.43
CA ALA A 21 53.03 -18.54 -1.55
C ALA A 21 53.06 -17.15 -2.21
N VAL A 22 54.18 -16.78 -2.84
CA VAL A 22 54.29 -15.52 -3.58
C VAL A 22 53.30 -15.47 -4.76
N ALA A 23 53.11 -16.58 -5.48
CA ALA A 23 52.12 -16.64 -6.57
C ALA A 23 50.67 -16.51 -6.06
N TRP A 24 50.35 -17.11 -4.91
CA TRP A 24 49.04 -16.96 -4.26
C TRP A 24 48.80 -15.51 -3.82
N ASP A 25 49.80 -14.84 -3.24
CA ASP A 25 49.72 -13.44 -2.81
C ASP A 25 49.48 -12.49 -3.99
N MET A 26 50.23 -12.65 -5.08
CA MET A 26 50.05 -11.85 -6.30
C MET A 26 48.64 -12.03 -6.92
N GLU A 27 48.11 -13.26 -6.89
CA GLU A 27 46.77 -13.53 -7.40
C GLU A 27 45.67 -12.96 -6.49
N GLU A 28 45.87 -12.98 -5.17
CA GLU A 28 44.98 -12.34 -4.20
C GLU A 28 44.96 -10.82 -4.33
N GLU A 29 46.12 -10.17 -4.49
CA GLU A 29 46.20 -8.73 -4.75
C GLU A 29 45.50 -8.36 -6.06
N ALA A 30 45.73 -9.12 -7.13
CA ALA A 30 45.04 -8.94 -8.40
C ALA A 30 43.51 -9.18 -8.29
N ARG A 31 43.05 -10.13 -7.46
CA ARG A 31 41.62 -10.34 -7.15
C ARG A 31 41.04 -9.17 -6.36
N ARG A 32 41.75 -8.67 -5.36
CA ARG A 32 41.34 -7.52 -4.53
C ARG A 32 41.25 -6.24 -5.35
N GLU A 33 42.21 -5.98 -6.25
CA GLU A 33 42.16 -4.85 -7.17
C GLU A 33 41.02 -4.94 -8.18
N ARG A 34 40.75 -6.14 -8.73
CA ARG A 34 39.59 -6.35 -9.61
C ARG A 34 38.28 -6.06 -8.87
N ARG A 35 38.11 -6.56 -7.65
CA ARG A 35 36.95 -6.24 -6.79
C ARG A 35 36.85 -4.74 -6.49
N ARG A 36 37.96 -4.06 -6.19
CA ARG A 36 37.97 -2.60 -5.96
C ARG A 36 37.56 -1.81 -7.19
N ARG A 37 38.09 -2.14 -8.38
CA ARG A 37 37.71 -1.50 -9.66
C ARG A 37 36.25 -1.71 -10.00
N THR A 38 35.72 -2.93 -9.85
CA THR A 38 34.29 -3.22 -10.08
C THR A 38 33.39 -2.49 -9.08
N ARG A 39 33.77 -2.48 -7.79
CA ARG A 39 33.04 -1.75 -6.75
C ARG A 39 33.05 -0.24 -7.00
N GLN A 40 34.17 0.34 -7.40
CA GLN A 40 34.27 1.77 -7.71
C GLN A 40 33.41 2.14 -8.93
N ARG A 41 33.36 1.27 -9.95
CA ARG A 41 32.45 1.45 -11.10
C ARG A 41 31.00 1.39 -10.67
N LEU A 42 30.60 0.37 -9.91
CA LEU A 42 29.23 0.24 -9.38
C LEU A 42 28.83 1.41 -8.48
N VAL A 43 29.70 1.83 -7.57
CA VAL A 43 29.48 3.00 -6.71
C VAL A 43 29.41 4.27 -7.54
N GLY A 44 30.21 4.40 -8.60
CA GLY A 44 30.15 5.52 -9.55
C GLY A 44 28.82 5.54 -10.31
N TYR A 45 28.37 4.40 -10.82
CA TYR A 45 27.05 4.26 -11.46
C TYR A 45 25.92 4.54 -10.48
N CYS A 46 25.94 3.94 -9.28
CA CYS A 46 24.95 4.20 -8.23
C CYS A 46 24.95 5.66 -7.76
N LYS A 47 26.12 6.32 -7.69
CA LYS A 47 26.23 7.74 -7.34
C LYS A 47 25.72 8.64 -8.47
N ALA A 48 25.99 8.29 -9.72
CA ALA A 48 25.45 8.99 -10.88
C ALA A 48 23.94 8.83 -10.96
N THR A 49 23.42 7.60 -10.89
CA THR A 49 21.98 7.34 -10.83
C THR A 49 21.36 7.99 -9.61
N ALA A 50 22.00 7.96 -8.44
CA ALA A 50 21.51 8.66 -7.25
C ALA A 50 21.48 10.17 -7.47
N ALA A 51 22.48 10.78 -8.12
CA ALA A 51 22.48 12.21 -8.44
C ALA A 51 21.40 12.58 -9.49
N PHE A 52 21.19 11.74 -10.51
CA PHE A 52 20.11 11.91 -11.50
C PHE A 52 18.71 11.70 -10.91
N LEU A 53 18.58 10.71 -10.02
CA LEU A 53 17.37 10.48 -9.23
C LEU A 53 17.16 11.68 -8.28
N PHE A 54 18.18 12.17 -7.59
CA PHE A 54 18.03 13.24 -6.61
C PHE A 54 17.43 14.54 -7.18
N SER A 55 17.54 14.80 -8.48
CA SER A 55 17.04 16.06 -9.08
C SER A 55 15.62 15.98 -9.67
N HIS A 56 15.24 14.90 -10.36
CA HIS A 56 13.90 14.79 -11.00
C HIS A 56 13.26 13.42 -10.84
N ILE A 57 13.98 12.34 -11.13
CA ILE A 57 13.40 10.99 -11.20
C ILE A 57 13.20 10.38 -9.80
N GLY A 58 14.03 10.75 -8.84
CA GLY A 58 13.98 10.35 -7.44
C GLY A 58 13.03 11.24 -6.64
N LEU A 59 12.83 12.51 -7.00
CA LEU A 59 11.68 13.26 -6.50
C LEU A 59 10.38 12.60 -6.99
N ALA A 60 10.28 12.27 -8.28
CA ALA A 60 9.14 11.55 -8.84
C ALA A 60 8.96 10.16 -8.19
N GLY A 61 10.03 9.39 -8.03
CA GLY A 61 10.02 8.07 -7.41
C GLY A 61 9.68 8.10 -5.93
N LEU A 62 10.18 9.10 -5.19
CA LEU A 62 9.82 9.32 -3.78
C LEU A 62 8.33 9.63 -3.65
N VAL A 63 7.78 10.47 -4.53
CA VAL A 63 6.33 10.77 -4.56
C VAL A 63 5.50 9.53 -4.86
N VAL A 64 5.92 8.70 -5.84
CA VAL A 64 5.25 7.43 -6.14
C VAL A 64 5.31 6.48 -4.96
N ALA A 65 6.47 6.29 -4.35
CA ALA A 65 6.63 5.42 -3.18
C ALA A 65 5.80 5.92 -1.99
N TYR A 66 5.82 7.22 -1.72
CA TYR A 66 5.03 7.85 -0.66
C TYR A 66 3.52 7.71 -0.92
N SER A 67 3.10 7.78 -2.18
CA SER A 67 1.71 7.56 -2.59
C SER A 67 1.27 6.11 -2.39
N ILE A 68 2.13 5.14 -2.75
CA ILE A 68 1.85 3.71 -2.52
C ILE A 68 1.69 3.43 -1.02
N ILE A 69 2.60 3.94 -0.19
CA ILE A 69 2.51 3.82 1.28
C ILE A 69 1.22 4.48 1.79
N GLY A 70 0.89 5.68 1.33
CA GLY A 70 -0.35 6.38 1.68
C GLY A 70 -1.60 5.60 1.28
N GLY A 71 -1.61 4.99 0.09
CA GLY A 71 -2.70 4.15 -0.39
C GLY A 71 -2.93 2.93 0.50
N PHE A 72 -1.86 2.22 0.87
CA PHE A 72 -1.97 1.11 1.83
C PHE A 72 -2.45 1.59 3.20
N LEU A 73 -1.91 2.71 3.70
CA LEU A 73 -2.27 3.25 5.01
C LEU A 73 -3.76 3.59 5.07
N PHE A 74 -4.27 4.39 4.13
CA PHE A 74 -5.69 4.75 4.08
C PHE A 74 -6.59 3.54 3.86
N GLN A 75 -6.20 2.60 3.01
CA GLN A 75 -6.97 1.38 2.82
C GLN A 75 -7.09 0.59 4.13
N THR A 76 -6.00 0.42 4.88
CA THR A 76 -6.04 -0.33 6.14
C THR A 76 -6.83 0.37 7.24
N LEU A 77 -6.83 1.71 7.27
CA LEU A 77 -7.53 2.48 8.28
C LEU A 77 -9.03 2.62 7.97
N GLU A 78 -9.39 2.93 6.73
CA GLU A 78 -10.75 3.34 6.37
C GLU A 78 -11.61 2.20 5.80
N ALA A 79 -11.02 1.23 5.07
CA ALA A 79 -11.78 0.11 4.51
C ALA A 79 -12.51 -0.75 5.57
N PRO A 80 -11.96 -1.08 6.75
CA PRO A 80 -12.70 -1.88 7.74
C PRO A 80 -13.89 -1.10 8.32
N TYR A 81 -13.75 0.21 8.50
CA TYR A 81 -14.82 1.08 8.97
C TYR A 81 -15.94 1.16 7.92
N GLU A 82 -15.60 1.44 6.66
CA GLU A 82 -16.58 1.48 5.55
C GLU A 82 -17.36 0.17 5.43
N ARG A 83 -16.67 -0.98 5.52
CA ARG A 83 -17.31 -2.31 5.43
C ARG A 83 -18.28 -2.54 6.58
N THR A 84 -17.89 -2.19 7.81
CA THR A 84 -18.74 -2.38 9.00
C THR A 84 -19.99 -1.52 8.91
N GLU A 85 -19.83 -0.29 8.45
CA GLU A 85 -20.91 0.66 8.35
C GLU A 85 -21.86 0.33 7.19
N LYS A 86 -21.33 -0.05 6.01
CA LYS A 86 -22.15 -0.60 4.92
C LYS A 86 -22.93 -1.84 5.37
N LYS A 87 -22.33 -2.75 6.15
CA LYS A 87 -23.05 -3.90 6.73
C LYS A 87 -24.17 -3.48 7.67
N ARG A 88 -23.95 -2.46 8.51
CA ARG A 88 -24.96 -1.91 9.41
C ARG A 88 -26.14 -1.34 8.63
N LEU A 89 -25.87 -0.55 7.60
CA LEU A 89 -26.88 0.04 6.72
C LEU A 89 -27.66 -1.02 5.95
N MET A 90 -27.01 -2.06 5.42
CA MET A 90 -27.68 -3.17 4.74
C MET A 90 -28.63 -3.93 5.67
N LYS A 91 -28.20 -4.20 6.90
CA LYS A 91 -29.06 -4.84 7.91
C LYS A 91 -30.28 -3.99 8.24
N TRP A 92 -30.07 -2.67 8.42
CA TRP A 92 -31.15 -1.73 8.67
C TRP A 92 -32.13 -1.65 7.48
N LYS A 93 -31.63 -1.52 6.25
CA LYS A 93 -32.42 -1.55 5.01
C LYS A 93 -33.30 -2.81 4.94
N ASN A 94 -32.71 -3.99 5.12
CA ASN A 94 -33.44 -5.25 5.05
C ASN A 94 -34.50 -5.36 6.15
N LYS A 95 -34.21 -4.85 7.36
CA LYS A 95 -35.20 -4.78 8.44
C LYS A 95 -36.37 -3.89 8.07
N THR A 96 -36.13 -2.72 7.50
CA THR A 96 -37.21 -1.84 7.05
C THR A 96 -38.06 -2.48 5.95
N ILE A 97 -37.44 -3.18 5.00
CA ILE A 97 -38.17 -3.92 3.97
C ILE A 97 -39.08 -4.99 4.61
N ASP A 98 -38.56 -5.70 5.63
CA ASP A 98 -39.33 -6.69 6.37
C ASP A 98 -40.47 -6.07 7.17
N ASP A 99 -40.25 -4.93 7.84
CA ASP A 99 -41.27 -4.19 8.58
C ASP A 99 -42.41 -3.72 7.63
N ILE A 100 -42.06 -3.22 6.43
CA ILE A 100 -43.04 -2.84 5.40
C ILE A 100 -43.85 -4.07 4.93
N TRP A 101 -43.17 -5.20 4.69
CA TRP A 101 -43.82 -6.43 4.29
C TRP A 101 -44.79 -6.95 5.35
N GLN A 102 -44.37 -6.95 6.62
CA GLN A 102 -45.21 -7.35 7.74
C GLN A 102 -46.44 -6.44 7.86
N LEU A 103 -46.27 -5.13 7.71
CA LEU A 103 -47.37 -4.17 7.74
C LEU A 103 -48.36 -4.40 6.58
N ALA A 104 -47.86 -4.70 5.38
CA ALA A 104 -48.67 -5.01 4.21
C ALA A 104 -49.51 -6.28 4.38
N VAL A 105 -48.97 -7.29 5.06
CA VAL A 105 -49.71 -8.51 5.38
C VAL A 105 -50.71 -8.26 6.51
N ALA A 106 -50.34 -7.50 7.54
CA ALA A 106 -51.18 -7.27 8.73
C ALA A 106 -52.41 -6.39 8.45
N LEU A 107 -52.28 -5.39 7.57
CA LEU A 107 -53.33 -4.42 7.24
C LEU A 107 -53.88 -4.60 5.82
N HIS A 108 -53.80 -5.82 5.28
CA HIS A 108 -54.15 -6.13 3.89
C HIS A 108 -55.55 -5.63 3.48
N ASP A 109 -56.52 -5.65 4.40
CA ASP A 109 -57.93 -5.32 4.13
C ASP A 109 -58.32 -3.90 4.59
N ASP A 110 -57.40 -3.17 5.24
CA ASP A 110 -57.70 -1.91 5.93
C ASP A 110 -56.84 -0.76 5.39
N GLY A 111 -57.15 -0.37 4.15
CA GLY A 111 -56.32 0.49 3.30
C GLY A 111 -56.00 1.88 3.85
N ASP A 112 -56.91 2.48 4.63
CA ASP A 112 -56.68 3.79 5.27
C ASP A 112 -55.66 3.68 6.41
N ASN A 113 -55.81 2.68 7.27
CA ASN A 113 -54.87 2.40 8.36
C ASN A 113 -53.50 1.98 7.82
N PHE A 114 -53.49 1.18 6.74
CA PHE A 114 -52.28 0.80 6.02
C PHE A 114 -51.53 2.01 5.46
N SER A 115 -52.24 2.93 4.80
CA SER A 115 -51.64 4.12 4.18
C SER A 115 -51.00 5.05 5.21
N VAL A 116 -51.62 5.21 6.38
CA VAL A 116 -51.05 6.01 7.48
C VAL A 116 -49.82 5.32 8.07
N ALA A 117 -49.89 4.01 8.34
CA ALA A 117 -48.78 3.27 8.93
C ALA A 117 -47.57 3.15 7.99
N ILE A 118 -47.79 2.92 6.68
CA ILE A 118 -46.69 2.89 5.71
C ILE A 118 -46.03 4.25 5.59
N ARG A 119 -46.80 5.34 5.62
CA ARG A 119 -46.24 6.69 5.52
C ARG A 119 -45.26 6.98 6.66
N ASP A 120 -45.54 6.51 7.87
CA ASP A 120 -44.65 6.68 9.02
C ASP A 120 -43.34 5.89 8.87
N VAL A 121 -43.44 4.61 8.49
CA VAL A 121 -42.27 3.75 8.23
C VAL A 121 -41.43 4.31 7.08
N LEU A 122 -42.06 4.78 6.01
CA LEU A 122 -41.38 5.33 4.85
C LEU A 122 -40.70 6.67 5.16
N ASN A 123 -41.32 7.53 5.97
CA ASN A 123 -40.71 8.78 6.39
C ASN A 123 -39.48 8.53 7.28
N THR A 124 -39.58 7.57 8.20
CA THR A 124 -38.45 7.12 9.01
C THR A 124 -37.31 6.57 8.15
N PHE A 125 -37.63 5.77 7.13
CA PHE A 125 -36.65 5.26 6.19
C PHE A 125 -36.00 6.38 5.36
N GLN A 126 -36.79 7.29 4.79
CA GLN A 126 -36.29 8.40 3.99
C GLN A 126 -35.34 9.28 4.82
N THR A 127 -35.73 9.60 6.05
CA THR A 127 -34.90 10.42 6.95
C THR A 127 -33.61 9.68 7.31
N GLY A 128 -33.69 8.38 7.58
CA GLY A 128 -32.53 7.53 7.86
C GLY A 128 -31.56 7.41 6.67
N VAL A 129 -32.09 7.29 5.45
CA VAL A 129 -31.28 7.27 4.22
C VAL A 129 -30.59 8.62 3.99
N ILE A 130 -31.30 9.73 4.16
CA ILE A 130 -30.71 11.08 4.02
C ILE A 130 -29.60 11.28 5.05
N ALA A 131 -29.80 10.85 6.29
CA ALA A 131 -28.77 10.89 7.33
C ALA A 131 -27.56 10.03 6.96
N ALA A 132 -27.78 8.79 6.51
CA ALA A 132 -26.71 7.91 6.06
C ALA A 132 -25.93 8.46 4.85
N MET A 133 -26.60 9.15 3.92
CA MET A 133 -25.94 9.81 2.79
C MET A 133 -25.11 11.02 3.22
N LYS A 134 -25.58 11.81 4.19
CA LYS A 134 -24.89 13.02 4.65
C LYS A 134 -23.75 12.73 5.62
N ASP A 135 -23.99 11.90 6.62
CA ASP A 135 -23.07 11.72 7.74
C ASP A 135 -22.00 10.67 7.45
N VAL A 136 -22.37 9.62 6.70
CA VAL A 136 -21.51 8.47 6.39
C VAL A 136 -21.05 8.48 4.92
N GLY A 137 -21.72 9.27 4.09
CA GLY A 137 -21.47 9.31 2.65
C GLY A 137 -21.98 8.05 1.94
N TRP A 138 -23.02 7.37 2.41
CA TRP A 138 -23.50 6.15 1.74
C TRP A 138 -23.92 6.44 0.28
N ASP A 139 -23.47 5.60 -0.66
CA ASP A 139 -23.64 5.79 -2.11
C ASP A 139 -24.79 4.96 -2.71
N GLY A 140 -25.59 4.30 -1.86
CA GLY A 140 -26.73 3.49 -2.31
C GLY A 140 -26.35 2.12 -2.87
N LYS A 141 -25.06 1.76 -2.91
CA LYS A 141 -24.60 0.47 -3.40
C LYS A 141 -24.60 -0.60 -2.31
N ASP A 142 -25.01 -1.80 -2.70
CA ASP A 142 -24.93 -2.99 -1.86
C ASP A 142 -23.49 -3.52 -1.82
N LEU A 143 -23.16 -4.35 -0.81
CA LEU A 143 -21.84 -4.99 -0.66
C LEU A 143 -21.63 -6.14 -1.66
N SER A 144 -21.92 -5.92 -2.94
CA SER A 144 -21.81 -6.95 -3.98
C SER A 144 -20.37 -7.23 -4.40
N ASP A 145 -19.49 -6.22 -4.36
CA ASP A 145 -18.08 -6.36 -4.72
C ASP A 145 -17.19 -5.44 -3.86
N ASP A 146 -15.99 -5.92 -3.53
CA ASP A 146 -14.95 -5.18 -2.82
C ASP A 146 -14.39 -4.02 -3.68
N ASN A 147 -14.55 -4.09 -5.00
CA ASN A 147 -14.20 -3.01 -5.92
C ASN A 147 -15.14 -1.79 -5.80
N ASP A 148 -16.35 -1.96 -5.25
CA ASP A 148 -17.31 -0.87 -5.01
C ASP A 148 -17.06 -0.14 -3.68
N LEU A 149 -16.00 -0.49 -2.95
CA LEU A 149 -15.58 0.28 -1.78
C LEU A 149 -14.91 1.57 -2.22
N ARG A 150 -15.32 2.67 -1.59
CA ARG A 150 -14.68 3.98 -1.78
C ARG A 150 -13.20 3.90 -1.45
N TRP A 151 -12.86 3.14 -0.41
CA TRP A 151 -11.49 2.90 0.05
C TRP A 151 -10.91 1.58 -0.49
N SER A 152 -11.10 1.30 -1.79
CA SER A 152 -10.32 0.29 -2.49
C SER A 152 -8.86 0.72 -2.62
N TYR A 153 -7.91 -0.21 -2.84
CA TYR A 153 -6.48 0.13 -2.96
C TYR A 153 -6.23 1.22 -4.01
N ALA A 154 -6.88 1.11 -5.18
CA ALA A 154 -6.76 2.11 -6.24
C ALA A 154 -7.38 3.45 -5.84
N GLY A 155 -8.52 3.45 -5.13
CA GLY A 155 -9.17 4.67 -4.62
C GLY A 155 -8.35 5.36 -3.53
N ALA A 156 -7.84 4.61 -2.56
CA ALA A 156 -6.97 5.10 -1.49
C ALA A 156 -5.64 5.64 -2.02
N LEU A 157 -5.05 4.98 -3.03
CA LEU A 157 -3.86 5.45 -3.72
C LEU A 157 -4.12 6.75 -4.47
N LEU A 158 -5.22 6.84 -5.23
CA LEU A 158 -5.63 8.06 -5.92
C LEU A 158 -5.82 9.20 -4.92
N TYR A 159 -6.48 8.94 -3.79
CA TYR A 159 -6.67 9.91 -2.72
C TYR A 159 -5.34 10.40 -2.14
N ALA A 160 -4.43 9.49 -1.81
CA ALA A 160 -3.09 9.85 -1.33
C ALA A 160 -2.36 10.77 -2.34
N VAL A 161 -2.43 10.46 -3.64
CA VAL A 161 -1.85 11.31 -4.70
C VAL A 161 -2.48 12.69 -4.71
N THR A 162 -3.80 12.82 -4.59
CA THR A 162 -4.48 14.13 -4.59
C THR A 162 -4.13 15.00 -3.39
N VAL A 163 -3.90 14.39 -2.21
CA VAL A 163 -3.45 15.09 -0.99
C VAL A 163 -2.02 15.57 -1.16
N ILE A 164 -1.11 14.71 -1.65
CA ILE A 164 0.30 15.04 -1.87
C ILE A 164 0.45 16.14 -2.92
N THR A 165 -0.33 16.06 -4.00
CA THR A 165 -0.31 17.05 -5.08
C THR A 165 -1.11 18.31 -4.76
N THR A 166 -1.75 18.38 -3.58
CA THR A 166 -2.58 19.50 -3.10
C THR A 166 -3.76 19.86 -4.02
N ILE A 167 -4.14 18.96 -4.93
CA ILE A 167 -5.27 19.16 -5.85
C ILE A 167 -6.61 19.11 -5.10
N GLY A 168 -6.67 18.30 -4.03
CA GLY A 168 -7.89 18.03 -3.25
C GLY A 168 -8.45 19.21 -2.43
N GLU A 169 -7.64 20.23 -2.14
CA GLU A 169 -8.02 21.38 -1.30
C GLU A 169 -8.98 22.36 -2.03
N SER A 170 -9.07 22.29 -3.36
CA SER A 170 -9.74 23.32 -4.18
C SER A 170 -11.24 23.12 -4.38
N ARG A 171 -11.83 21.96 -4.04
CA ARG A 171 -13.28 21.71 -4.23
C ARG A 171 -14.08 21.55 -2.95
N VAL A 172 -13.43 21.33 -1.80
CA VAL A 172 -14.13 21.18 -0.52
C VAL A 172 -14.16 22.49 0.28
N CYS A 173 -13.19 23.41 0.10
CA CYS A 173 -13.23 24.74 0.73
C CYS A 173 -13.92 25.83 -0.11
N LEU A 174 -13.91 25.76 -1.44
CA LEU A 174 -14.53 26.79 -2.29
C LEU A 174 -16.07 26.66 -2.42
N LEU A 175 -16.67 25.54 -2.02
CA LEU A 175 -18.11 25.33 -2.12
C LEU A 175 -18.89 25.64 -0.82
N PHE A 176 -18.21 26.04 0.26
CA PHE A 176 -18.85 26.50 1.52
C PHE A 176 -18.89 28.02 1.66
N HIS A 177 -18.53 28.77 0.61
CA HIS A 177 -18.59 30.24 0.59
C HIS A 177 -19.25 30.81 -0.67
N ILE A 178 -20.24 30.10 -1.23
CA ILE A 178 -21.26 30.65 -2.13
C ILE A 178 -22.61 30.04 -1.74
#